data_AF-C6HCY0-F1
#
_entry.id   AF-C6HCY0-F1
#
_cell.length_a   1.000
_cell.length_b   1.000
_cell.length_c   1.000
_cell.angle_alpha   90.00
_cell.angle_beta   90.00
_cell.angle_gamma   90.00
#
_symmetry.space_group_name_H-M   'P 1'
#
loop_
_entity.id
_entity.type
_entity.pdbx_description
1 polymer ?
#
loop_
_entity_poly.entity_id
_entity_poly.type
_entity_poly.pdbx_seq_one_letter_code
_entity_poly.pdbx_strand_id
1 'polypeptide(L)'
;MHPSDLDLSDNLKSLACAMHVPLDYPVRGMPSLEIVDENVGMREKILIQEEFENITKARISGTLLNRMNVLDRSLTKVFHKENPGQVTAPFGSVAHESEGYTPDQGNLKQPRAATISQEKEQASLRRAKEITQLTSRLERTPLFSKSSDGISFTIPLNPLKPHLIPQSLKSVKQFNLVVPLLYPLEPCHINILGTDDNSARATESSFKNHVIENPNASLTSHVNYLSTMLHTLANRLVESSESDRGVTLLSLNDNPDAKEIVVSSATTPRLESQPKETEVSTELADRPHIQVIPRPPEWMSPKEGNESYSDESDYSDAEESAADSDDDGDGGGVNIPSVPPLPAGRDVALSFPSMELRGIELLELKALHLTLKCERCKDLLDMKNIKIGDDGISIPPKRVESCKKCGNYISLGFRRELMHPSSNRAGYLDLEGCHAVELLPR
;
A
#
# COMPACT_ATOMS: atom_id res chain seq x y z
N MET A 1 -3.04 29.31 -16.43
CA MET A 1 -4.29 29.22 -17.22
C MET A 1 -4.38 30.44 -18.12
N HIS A 2 -5.11 30.34 -19.23
CA HIS A 2 -5.70 31.53 -19.86
C HIS A 2 -7.15 31.61 -19.34
N PRO A 3 -7.59 32.76 -18.80
CA PRO A 3 -8.97 32.92 -18.37
C PRO A 3 -9.91 32.90 -19.57
N SER A 4 -11.10 32.32 -19.41
CA SER A 4 -11.94 31.93 -20.54
C SER A 4 -12.66 33.07 -21.28
N ASP A 5 -12.71 34.29 -20.74
CA ASP A 5 -13.46 35.42 -21.29
C ASP A 5 -12.63 36.71 -21.39
N LEU A 6 -12.93 37.52 -22.41
CA LEU A 6 -12.01 38.50 -23.03
C LEU A 6 -12.05 39.93 -22.45
N ASP A 7 -12.67 40.14 -21.29
CA ASP A 7 -12.90 41.47 -20.68
C ASP A 7 -12.21 41.63 -19.31
N LEU A 8 -11.19 40.81 -19.03
CA LEU A 8 -10.20 41.08 -18.00
C LEU A 8 -9.23 42.15 -18.52
N SER A 9 -9.11 43.27 -17.79
CA SER A 9 -8.29 44.42 -18.18
C SER A 9 -6.86 44.00 -18.56
N ASP A 10 -6.30 44.66 -19.59
CA ASP A 10 -5.20 44.24 -20.46
C ASP A 10 -3.95 43.53 -19.89
N ASN A 11 -3.73 43.58 -18.57
CA ASN A 11 -2.55 43.06 -17.88
C ASN A 11 -2.58 41.53 -17.63
N LEU A 12 -3.75 40.87 -17.57
CA LEU A 12 -3.86 39.45 -17.15
C LEU A 12 -4.16 38.47 -18.30
N LYS A 13 -3.33 38.50 -19.35
CA LYS A 13 -3.46 37.62 -20.54
C LYS A 13 -3.16 36.14 -20.26
N SER A 14 -2.53 35.83 -19.13
CA SER A 14 -2.32 34.48 -18.58
C SER A 14 -2.11 34.58 -17.07
N LEU A 15 -2.60 33.60 -16.31
CA LEU A 15 -2.36 33.48 -14.87
C LEU A 15 -1.47 32.27 -14.58
N ALA A 16 -0.24 32.48 -14.12
CA ALA A 16 0.65 31.40 -13.69
C ALA A 16 0.36 30.95 -12.25
N CYS A 17 -0.09 29.70 -12.09
CA CYS A 17 -0.38 29.08 -10.78
C CYS A 17 0.40 27.78 -10.59
N ALA A 18 0.98 27.59 -9.41
CA ALA A 18 1.44 26.31 -8.91
C ALA A 18 0.32 25.67 -8.08
N MET A 19 0.01 24.40 -8.33
CA MET A 19 -1.03 23.67 -7.61
C MET A 19 -0.39 22.55 -6.80
N HIS A 20 -0.51 22.61 -5.48
CA HIS A 20 0.01 21.59 -4.59
C HIS A 20 -1.09 20.59 -4.25
N VAL A 21 -0.91 19.35 -4.68
CA VAL A 21 -1.84 18.23 -4.44
C VAL A 21 -1.19 17.27 -3.44
N PRO A 22 -1.68 17.17 -2.19
CA PRO A 22 -1.13 16.23 -1.22
C PRO A 22 -1.29 14.77 -1.67
N LEU A 23 -0.36 13.90 -1.24
CA LEU A 23 -0.39 12.47 -1.55
C LEU A 23 -1.66 11.77 -1.02
N ASP A 24 -2.28 12.30 0.03
CA ASP A 24 -3.54 11.82 0.61
C ASP A 24 -4.81 12.36 -0.09
N TYR A 25 -4.70 13.05 -1.23
CA TYR A 25 -5.85 13.49 -2.02
C TYR A 25 -6.48 12.31 -2.79
N PRO A 26 -7.82 12.15 -2.84
CA PRO A 26 -8.87 13.01 -2.28
C PRO A 26 -9.38 12.58 -0.89
N VAL A 27 -8.70 11.63 -0.23
CA VAL A 27 -9.23 10.93 0.95
C VAL A 27 -9.09 11.74 2.25
N ARG A 28 -7.99 12.48 2.41
CA ARG A 28 -7.72 13.37 3.57
C ARG A 28 -6.97 14.65 3.21
N GLY A 29 -6.19 14.67 2.12
CA GLY A 29 -5.51 15.87 1.65
C GLY A 29 -6.45 16.82 0.91
N MET A 30 -6.32 18.12 1.14
CA MET A 30 -6.98 19.17 0.35
C MET A 30 -5.94 19.83 -0.57
N PRO A 31 -6.21 20.03 -1.88
CA PRO A 31 -5.31 20.75 -2.76
C PRO A 31 -5.26 22.23 -2.37
N SER A 32 -4.09 22.84 -2.55
CA SER A 32 -3.89 24.30 -2.43
C SER A 32 -3.36 24.87 -3.76
N LEU A 33 -3.52 26.18 -3.94
CA LEU A 33 -3.14 26.90 -5.14
C LEU A 33 -2.35 28.15 -4.77
N GLU A 34 -1.16 28.29 -5.34
CA GLU A 34 -0.26 29.43 -5.17
C GLU A 34 -0.10 30.15 -6.51
N ILE A 35 -0.18 31.48 -6.51
CA ILE A 35 -0.03 32.29 -7.74
C ILE A 35 1.42 32.72 -7.87
N VAL A 36 2.11 32.10 -8.82
CA VAL A 36 3.53 32.34 -9.14
C VAL A 36 3.70 33.65 -9.91
N ASP A 37 2.67 34.08 -10.64
CA ASP A 37 2.70 35.26 -11.51
C ASP A 37 3.05 36.56 -10.75
N GLU A 38 4.08 37.29 -11.19
CA GLU A 38 4.48 38.56 -10.56
C GLU A 38 3.57 39.74 -10.94
N ASN A 39 2.76 39.61 -12.00
CA ASN A 39 1.88 40.67 -12.50
C ASN A 39 0.58 40.82 -11.69
N VAL A 40 0.37 39.97 -10.67
CA VAL A 40 -0.81 39.96 -9.80
C VAL A 40 -0.41 40.51 -8.43
N GLY A 41 -1.08 41.56 -7.95
CA GLY A 41 -0.79 42.16 -6.66
C GLY A 41 -1.08 41.21 -5.49
N MET A 42 -0.40 41.44 -4.36
CA MET A 42 -0.44 40.52 -3.21
C MET A 42 -1.84 40.34 -2.62
N ARG A 43 -2.75 41.32 -2.74
CA ARG A 43 -4.12 41.22 -2.21
C ARG A 43 -4.97 40.33 -3.11
N GLU A 44 -4.82 40.51 -4.41
CA GLU A 44 -5.48 39.73 -5.45
C GLU A 44 -5.04 38.26 -5.39
N LYS A 45 -3.75 37.99 -5.13
CA LYS A 45 -3.25 36.62 -4.86
C LYS A 45 -3.97 35.96 -3.68
N ILE A 46 -4.09 36.68 -2.55
CA ILE A 46 -4.76 36.17 -1.34
C ILE A 46 -6.24 35.86 -1.63
N LEU A 47 -6.97 36.78 -2.27
CA LEU A 47 -8.40 36.59 -2.57
C LEU A 47 -8.66 35.38 -3.49
N ILE A 48 -7.80 35.13 -4.48
CA ILE A 48 -7.94 33.96 -5.36
C ILE A 48 -7.60 32.67 -4.63
N GLN A 49 -6.62 32.69 -3.72
CA GLN A 49 -6.30 31.54 -2.86
C GLN A 49 -7.44 31.23 -1.87
N GLU A 50 -8.04 32.26 -1.25
CA GLU A 50 -9.21 32.12 -0.38
C GLU A 50 -10.41 31.53 -1.11
N GLU A 51 -10.72 32.00 -2.32
CA GLU A 51 -11.81 31.40 -3.12
C GLU A 51 -11.48 29.98 -3.60
N PHE A 52 -10.22 29.65 -3.94
CA PHE A 52 -9.86 28.26 -4.25
C PHE A 52 -9.99 27.34 -3.03
N GLU A 53 -9.60 27.80 -1.84
CA GLU A 53 -9.87 27.08 -0.59
C GLU A 53 -11.37 26.94 -0.33
N ASN A 54 -12.19 27.97 -0.59
CA ASN A 54 -13.64 27.94 -0.47
C ASN A 54 -14.28 26.90 -1.43
N ILE A 55 -13.88 26.92 -2.71
CA ILE A 55 -14.24 25.92 -3.74
C ILE A 55 -13.77 24.51 -3.36
N THR A 56 -12.73 24.38 -2.55
CA THR A 56 -12.19 23.09 -2.07
C THR A 56 -12.90 22.58 -0.82
N LYS A 57 -13.28 23.49 0.11
CA LYS A 57 -14.06 23.21 1.34
C LYS A 57 -15.54 22.94 1.02
N ALA A 58 -16.10 23.62 0.02
CA ALA A 58 -17.39 23.26 -0.55
C ALA A 58 -17.36 21.82 -1.10
N ARG A 59 -18.40 21.03 -0.81
CA ARG A 59 -18.54 19.63 -1.25
C ARG A 59 -18.91 19.52 -2.74
N ILE A 60 -18.13 20.18 -3.60
CA ILE A 60 -18.19 20.01 -5.05
C ILE A 60 -17.59 18.63 -5.38
N SER A 61 -18.46 17.65 -5.58
CA SER A 61 -18.10 16.28 -5.98
C SER A 61 -17.62 16.27 -7.43
N GLY A 62 -16.33 16.52 -7.64
CA GLY A 62 -15.72 16.61 -8.96
C GLY A 62 -14.21 16.43 -8.95
N THR A 63 -13.65 16.29 -10.15
CA THR A 63 -12.20 16.24 -10.36
C THR A 63 -11.54 17.58 -10.03
N LEU A 64 -10.22 17.56 -9.89
CA LEU A 64 -9.40 18.77 -9.70
C LEU A 64 -9.60 19.78 -10.84
N LEU A 65 -9.82 19.29 -12.07
CA LEU A 65 -10.17 20.09 -13.25
C LEU A 65 -11.53 20.80 -13.08
N ASN A 66 -12.55 20.14 -12.52
CA ASN A 66 -13.83 20.79 -12.25
C ASN A 66 -13.69 21.93 -11.23
N ARG A 67 -12.88 21.75 -10.17
CA ARG A 67 -12.60 22.84 -9.21
C ARG A 67 -11.87 24.01 -9.88
N MET A 68 -10.91 23.71 -10.76
CA MET A 68 -10.18 24.72 -11.54
C MET A 68 -11.10 25.50 -12.51
N ASN A 69 -12.04 24.82 -13.16
CA ASN A 69 -13.04 25.47 -14.04
C ASN A 69 -14.08 26.29 -13.25
N VAL A 70 -14.38 25.92 -12.00
CA VAL A 70 -15.20 26.76 -11.11
C VAL A 70 -14.45 28.01 -10.66
N LEU A 71 -13.14 27.89 -10.38
CA LEU A 71 -12.27 29.02 -10.04
C LEU A 71 -12.19 30.03 -11.20
N ASP A 72 -11.96 29.57 -12.43
CA ASP A 72 -11.89 30.44 -13.62
C ASP A 72 -13.13 31.35 -13.74
N ARG A 73 -14.31 30.77 -13.46
CA ARG A 73 -15.60 31.46 -13.47
C ARG A 73 -15.91 32.27 -12.21
N SER A 74 -15.10 32.16 -11.16
CA SER A 74 -15.17 33.03 -9.97
C SER A 74 -14.14 34.15 -9.96
N LEU A 75 -13.07 34.08 -10.78
CA LEU A 75 -12.07 35.16 -10.90
C LEU A 75 -12.72 36.51 -11.22
N THR A 76 -13.69 36.56 -12.13
CA THR A 76 -14.45 37.80 -12.43
C THR A 76 -15.12 38.38 -11.19
N LYS A 77 -15.68 37.54 -10.30
CA LYS A 77 -16.28 37.99 -9.04
C LYS A 77 -15.23 38.53 -8.07
N VAL A 78 -14.04 37.93 -8.03
CA VAL A 78 -12.92 38.42 -7.20
C VAL A 78 -12.51 39.82 -7.63
N PHE A 79 -12.26 40.04 -8.93
CA PHE A 79 -11.84 41.34 -9.46
C PHE A 79 -12.98 42.39 -9.45
N HIS A 80 -14.24 42.02 -9.69
CA HIS A 80 -15.35 42.98 -9.63
C HIS A 80 -15.79 43.36 -8.20
N LYS A 81 -15.38 42.61 -7.17
CA LYS A 81 -15.65 42.94 -5.75
C LYS A 81 -14.97 44.24 -5.28
N GLU A 82 -14.03 44.77 -6.07
CA GLU A 82 -13.27 45.99 -5.79
C GLU A 82 -14.04 47.29 -6.08
N ASN A 83 -15.22 47.25 -6.74
CA ASN A 83 -15.95 48.46 -7.16
C ASN A 83 -17.30 48.73 -6.46
N PRO A 84 -17.30 49.24 -5.21
CA PRO A 84 -18.41 49.99 -4.64
C PRO A 84 -18.13 51.50 -4.56
N GLY A 85 -18.55 52.25 -5.58
CA GLY A 85 -18.93 53.67 -5.42
C GLY A 85 -17.86 54.75 -5.57
N GLN A 86 -17.37 54.99 -6.79
CA GLN A 86 -16.84 56.30 -7.15
C GLN A 86 -18.00 57.31 -7.28
N VAL A 87 -18.15 58.25 -6.34
CA VAL A 87 -19.06 59.40 -6.47
C VAL A 87 -18.31 60.71 -6.22
N THR A 88 -18.41 61.59 -7.20
CA THR A 88 -17.70 62.88 -7.35
C THR A 88 -17.98 63.93 -6.27
N ALA A 89 -16.90 64.54 -5.74
CA ALA A 89 -16.77 65.99 -5.54
C ALA A 89 -15.27 66.40 -5.46
N PRO A 90 -14.85 67.63 -5.83
CA PRO A 90 -13.43 67.93 -6.15
C PRO A 90 -12.74 69.06 -5.34
N PHE A 91 -11.47 69.33 -5.69
CA PHE A 91 -10.56 70.43 -5.29
C PHE A 91 -9.78 70.30 -3.96
N GLY A 92 -8.49 70.66 -3.94
CA GLY A 92 -7.75 70.89 -2.66
C GLY A 92 -6.22 70.64 -2.58
N SER A 93 -5.41 71.10 -3.53
CA SER A 93 -3.94 71.37 -3.46
C SER A 93 -3.04 70.83 -2.32
N VAL A 94 -2.11 69.93 -2.71
CA VAL A 94 -0.65 69.88 -2.39
C VAL A 94 -0.09 70.59 -1.13
N ALA A 95 0.37 69.80 -0.15
CA ALA A 95 1.69 69.84 0.53
C ALA A 95 1.85 68.52 1.34
N HIS A 96 2.92 67.71 1.28
CA HIS A 96 4.37 67.88 1.52
C HIS A 96 4.78 67.90 3.02
N GLU A 97 5.89 67.21 3.31
CA GLU A 97 6.55 67.06 4.64
C GLU A 97 5.75 66.29 5.72
N SER A 98 6.35 65.62 6.71
CA SER A 98 7.57 64.80 6.82
C SER A 98 7.56 64.16 8.23
N GLU A 99 8.51 63.25 8.53
CA GLU A 99 8.65 62.58 9.84
C GLU A 99 7.50 61.61 10.22
N GLY A 100 7.69 60.55 11.02
CA GLY A 100 8.96 60.01 11.51
C GLY A 100 8.88 59.42 12.92
N TYR A 101 8.21 58.27 13.11
CA TYR A 101 8.34 57.52 14.38
C TYR A 101 8.12 56.01 14.20
N THR A 102 8.90 55.20 14.92
CA THR A 102 8.70 53.76 15.07
C THR A 102 7.71 53.47 16.20
N PRO A 103 6.96 52.37 16.11
CA PRO A 103 6.79 51.51 17.28
C PRO A 103 7.57 50.20 17.12
N ASP A 104 8.41 49.90 18.11
CA ASP A 104 8.92 48.56 18.38
C ASP A 104 7.89 47.75 19.20
N GLN A 105 8.14 46.45 19.36
CA GLN A 105 7.53 45.54 20.34
C GLN A 105 6.12 45.01 20.00
N GLY A 106 5.94 43.73 19.62
CA GLY A 106 6.94 42.73 19.20
C GLY A 106 6.56 41.29 19.56
N ASN A 107 7.39 40.32 19.16
CA ASN A 107 7.36 38.98 19.75
C ASN A 107 8.74 38.29 19.72
N LEU A 108 9.34 38.21 20.91
CA LEU A 108 10.29 37.20 21.42
C LEU A 108 11.19 36.45 20.41
N LYS A 109 12.45 36.88 20.33
CA LYS A 109 13.57 35.96 20.61
C LYS A 109 13.47 35.68 22.13
N GLN A 110 13.34 34.47 22.66
CA GLN A 110 13.76 33.11 22.28
C GLN A 110 12.72 32.10 22.86
N PRO A 111 12.84 30.74 22.77
CA PRO A 111 14.06 29.94 22.58
C PRO A 111 13.98 28.76 21.59
N ARG A 112 14.91 28.74 20.62
CA ARG A 112 15.22 27.57 19.78
C ARG A 112 15.53 26.30 20.59
N ALA A 113 15.99 26.45 21.84
CA ALA A 113 16.25 25.36 22.77
C ALA A 113 14.96 24.65 23.28
N ALA A 114 13.84 25.36 23.46
CA ALA A 114 12.59 24.72 23.88
C ALA A 114 12.00 23.87 22.75
N THR A 115 12.03 24.36 21.52
CA THR A 115 11.64 23.60 20.32
C THR A 115 12.47 22.32 20.20
N ILE A 116 13.80 22.40 20.34
CA ILE A 116 14.70 21.24 20.29
C ILE A 116 14.42 20.24 21.43
N SER A 117 14.07 20.69 22.63
CA SER A 117 13.68 19.80 23.73
C SER A 117 12.36 19.07 23.44
N GLN A 118 11.34 19.79 22.96
CA GLN A 118 10.05 19.22 22.58
C GLN A 118 10.16 18.23 21.41
N GLU A 119 10.98 18.57 20.41
CA GLU A 119 11.31 17.72 19.27
C GLU A 119 12.02 16.43 19.71
N LYS A 120 12.97 16.50 20.64
CA LYS A 120 13.63 15.33 21.25
C LYS A 120 12.68 14.47 22.08
N GLU A 121 11.74 15.09 22.79
CA GLU A 121 10.72 14.35 23.55
C GLU A 121 9.78 13.59 22.60
N GLN A 122 9.27 14.25 21.55
CA GLN A 122 8.48 13.62 20.50
C GLN A 122 9.24 12.49 19.78
N ALA A 123 10.52 12.70 19.47
CA ALA A 123 11.41 11.67 18.94
C ALA A 123 11.52 10.46 19.88
N SER A 124 11.75 10.69 21.17
CA SER A 124 11.83 9.61 22.18
C SER A 124 10.53 8.80 22.30
N LEU A 125 9.37 9.46 22.21
CA LEU A 125 8.06 8.80 22.24
C LEU A 125 7.83 7.96 20.97
N ARG A 126 8.17 8.48 19.78
CA ARG A 126 8.14 7.72 18.52
C ARG A 126 9.08 6.51 18.59
N ARG A 127 10.32 6.71 19.03
CA ARG A 127 11.33 5.66 19.25
C ARG A 127 10.81 4.56 20.17
N ALA A 128 10.24 4.90 21.32
CA ALA A 128 9.69 3.93 22.27
C ALA A 128 8.52 3.13 21.68
N LYS A 129 7.59 3.80 21.00
CA LYS A 129 6.45 3.16 20.32
C LYS A 129 6.91 2.19 19.23
N GLU A 130 7.84 2.61 18.37
CA GLU A 130 8.30 1.80 17.25
C GLU A 130 9.20 0.64 17.69
N ILE A 131 10.05 0.82 18.70
CA ILE A 131 10.81 -0.28 19.32
C ILE A 131 9.84 -1.31 19.94
N THR A 132 8.75 -0.86 20.57
CA THR A 132 7.73 -1.76 21.13
C THR A 132 7.02 -2.55 20.02
N GLN A 133 6.63 -1.90 18.91
CA GLN A 133 6.02 -2.55 17.75
C GLN A 133 6.96 -3.51 17.02
N LEU A 134 8.25 -3.17 16.92
CA LEU A 134 9.29 -4.04 16.35
C LEU A 134 9.51 -5.27 17.25
N THR A 135 9.60 -5.06 18.57
CA THR A 135 9.80 -6.14 19.54
C THR A 135 8.62 -7.10 19.56
N SER A 136 7.37 -6.63 19.67
CA SER A 136 6.20 -7.51 19.73
C SER A 136 5.96 -8.32 18.45
N ARG A 137 6.45 -7.84 17.31
CA ARG A 137 6.44 -8.59 16.03
C ARG A 137 7.58 -9.62 15.94
N LEU A 138 8.76 -9.31 16.46
CA LEU A 138 9.96 -10.16 16.28
C LEU A 138 10.28 -11.08 17.47
N GLU A 139 9.76 -10.84 18.67
CA GLU A 139 10.02 -11.61 19.90
C GLU A 139 9.80 -13.13 19.74
N ARG A 140 8.83 -13.53 18.90
CA ARG A 140 8.52 -14.94 18.61
C ARG A 140 9.30 -15.53 17.43
N THR A 141 10.24 -14.77 16.86
CA THR A 141 11.00 -15.15 15.65
C THR A 141 12.38 -15.70 16.04
N PRO A 142 12.82 -16.85 15.51
CA PRO A 142 14.15 -17.37 15.80
C PRO A 142 15.25 -16.39 15.37
N LEU A 143 16.35 -16.37 16.13
CA LEU A 143 17.50 -15.46 15.98
C LEU A 143 17.23 -13.96 16.28
N PHE A 144 16.02 -13.58 16.72
CA PHE A 144 15.81 -12.23 17.27
C PHE A 144 16.43 -12.12 18.67
N SER A 145 17.18 -11.05 18.92
CA SER A 145 17.65 -10.71 20.27
C SER A 145 17.85 -9.19 20.45
N LYS A 146 17.54 -8.70 21.64
CA LYS A 146 17.72 -7.28 22.02
C LYS A 146 18.99 -7.13 22.86
N SER A 147 19.85 -6.18 22.51
CA SER A 147 21.03 -5.88 23.33
C SER A 147 20.66 -5.24 24.67
N SER A 148 21.51 -5.41 25.68
CA SER A 148 21.44 -4.75 27.00
C SER A 148 21.26 -3.23 26.89
N ASP A 149 21.88 -2.64 25.87
CA ASP A 149 22.07 -1.21 25.70
C ASP A 149 20.81 -0.52 25.15
N GLY A 150 19.79 -1.29 24.72
CA GLY A 150 18.53 -0.77 24.20
C GLY A 150 18.65 0.02 22.89
N ILE A 151 19.78 -0.11 22.18
CA ILE A 151 20.10 0.56 20.92
C ILE A 151 20.26 -0.47 19.78
N SER A 152 20.92 -1.60 20.04
CA SER A 152 21.16 -2.69 19.08
C SER A 152 20.11 -3.82 19.18
N PHE A 153 19.65 -4.31 18.03
CA PHE A 153 18.69 -5.40 17.89
C PHE A 153 19.16 -6.39 16.82
N THR A 154 19.48 -7.63 17.19
CA THR A 154 19.74 -8.71 16.24
C THR A 154 18.43 -9.14 15.61
N ILE A 155 18.37 -9.15 14.27
CA ILE A 155 17.19 -9.50 13.49
C ILE A 155 17.58 -10.57 12.44
N PRO A 156 16.80 -11.64 12.25
CA PRO A 156 17.04 -12.62 11.20
C PRO A 156 16.90 -12.01 9.80
N LEU A 157 17.83 -12.33 8.92
CA LEU A 157 17.87 -11.86 7.54
C LEU A 157 17.12 -12.85 6.64
N ASN A 158 15.87 -12.52 6.28
CA ASN A 158 14.99 -13.37 5.49
C ASN A 158 14.76 -12.78 4.08
N PRO A 159 15.71 -12.94 3.13
CA PRO A 159 15.62 -12.33 1.82
C PRO A 159 14.55 -12.97 0.93
N LEU A 160 13.75 -12.14 0.26
CA LEU A 160 12.71 -12.60 -0.69
C LEU A 160 13.30 -13.27 -1.95
N LYS A 161 14.54 -12.94 -2.35
CA LYS A 161 15.21 -13.46 -3.55
C LYS A 161 16.63 -13.97 -3.26
N PRO A 162 16.80 -15.07 -2.50
CA PRO A 162 18.12 -15.56 -2.05
C PRO A 162 19.06 -15.97 -3.20
N HIS A 163 18.52 -16.25 -4.39
CA HIS A 163 19.32 -16.61 -5.55
C HIS A 163 20.11 -15.43 -6.15
N LEU A 164 19.59 -14.19 -6.10
CA LEU A 164 20.18 -12.98 -6.71
C LEU A 164 21.20 -12.23 -5.83
N ILE A 165 21.44 -12.71 -4.62
CA ILE A 165 22.35 -12.07 -3.64
C ILE A 165 23.81 -12.50 -3.92
N PRO A 166 24.82 -11.64 -3.71
CA PRO A 166 26.23 -12.03 -3.72
C PRO A 166 26.54 -13.23 -2.81
N GLN A 167 27.43 -14.12 -3.22
CA GLN A 167 27.73 -15.35 -2.46
C GLN A 167 28.18 -15.07 -1.02
N SER A 168 28.92 -13.99 -0.81
CA SER A 168 29.38 -13.48 0.49
C SER A 168 28.25 -13.17 1.47
N LEU A 169 27.07 -12.76 0.99
CA LEU A 169 25.90 -12.47 1.82
C LEU A 169 24.90 -13.63 1.93
N LYS A 170 25.03 -14.71 1.15
CA LYS A 170 24.15 -15.90 1.26
C LYS A 170 24.38 -16.72 2.53
N SER A 171 25.54 -16.57 3.16
CA SER A 171 25.90 -17.18 4.45
C SER A 171 25.27 -16.45 5.65
N VAL A 172 24.98 -15.15 5.51
CA VAL A 172 24.52 -14.29 6.59
C VAL A 172 23.05 -14.54 6.90
N LYS A 173 22.77 -15.02 8.12
CA LYS A 173 21.41 -15.34 8.61
C LYS A 173 20.80 -14.25 9.49
N GLN A 174 21.57 -13.25 9.88
CA GLN A 174 21.15 -12.21 10.82
C GLN A 174 21.96 -10.91 10.64
N PHE A 175 21.36 -9.78 10.99
CA PHE A 175 22.00 -8.47 11.01
C PHE A 175 21.68 -7.76 12.32
N ASN A 176 22.48 -6.77 12.70
CA ASN A 176 22.17 -5.89 13.82
C ASN A 176 21.51 -4.60 13.29
N LEU A 177 20.29 -4.30 13.72
CA LEU A 177 19.65 -3.01 13.52
C LEU A 177 20.02 -2.09 14.69
N VAL A 178 20.68 -0.98 14.39
CA VAL A 178 21.06 0.06 15.34
C VAL A 178 20.02 1.18 15.28
N VAL A 179 19.32 1.41 16.39
CA VAL A 179 18.30 2.44 16.55
C VAL A 179 18.81 3.49 17.55
N PRO A 180 19.45 4.59 17.09
CA PRO A 180 20.07 5.56 17.98
C PRO A 180 19.10 6.18 18.98
N LEU A 181 19.62 6.71 20.10
CA LEU A 181 18.80 7.34 21.15
C LEU A 181 18.00 8.56 20.64
N LEU A 182 18.50 9.22 19.59
CA LEU A 182 17.89 10.38 18.96
C LEU A 182 16.97 10.04 17.76
N TYR A 183 16.69 8.76 17.48
CA TYR A 183 15.76 8.38 16.40
C TYR A 183 14.38 9.07 16.56
N PRO A 184 13.78 9.67 15.52
CA PRO A 184 14.20 9.66 14.11
C PRO A 184 15.13 10.81 13.67
N LEU A 185 15.53 11.72 14.57
CA LEU A 185 16.43 12.85 14.26
C LEU A 185 17.83 12.34 13.83
N GLU A 186 18.25 11.21 14.40
CA GLU A 186 19.38 10.42 13.94
C GLU A 186 18.87 9.13 13.26
N PRO A 187 19.23 8.87 11.99
CA PRO A 187 18.70 7.73 11.23
C PRO A 187 19.19 6.39 11.78
N CYS A 188 18.28 5.41 11.86
CA CYS A 188 18.65 4.03 12.12
C CYS A 188 19.51 3.46 10.98
N HIS A 189 20.44 2.57 11.32
CA HIS A 189 21.34 1.91 10.37
C HIS A 189 21.46 0.42 10.70
N ILE A 190 22.09 -0.34 9.80
CA ILE A 190 22.31 -1.77 9.96
C ILE A 190 23.80 -2.10 9.90
N ASN A 191 24.19 -3.13 10.64
CA ASN A 191 25.52 -3.74 10.55
C ASN A 191 25.33 -5.23 10.21
N ILE A 192 25.99 -5.70 9.15
CA ILE A 192 25.85 -7.06 8.63
C ILE A 192 26.83 -8.00 9.36
N LEU A 193 26.30 -9.00 10.05
CA LEU A 193 27.10 -9.81 10.96
C LEU A 193 27.80 -10.97 10.24
N GLY A 194 29.14 -10.95 10.26
CA GLY A 194 29.99 -12.07 9.83
C GLY A 194 30.59 -11.94 8.42
N THR A 195 30.53 -10.78 7.77
CA THR A 195 31.14 -10.55 6.44
C THR A 195 31.40 -9.07 6.18
N ASP A 196 32.67 -8.65 6.13
CA ASP A 196 33.11 -7.25 5.90
C ASP A 196 33.30 -6.90 4.40
N ASP A 197 32.68 -7.68 3.51
CA ASP A 197 32.81 -7.59 2.05
C ASP A 197 32.26 -6.25 1.50
N ASN A 198 32.67 -5.90 0.27
CA ASN A 198 32.21 -4.68 -0.40
C ASN A 198 30.68 -4.69 -0.58
N SER A 199 30.06 -5.84 -0.87
CA SER A 199 28.61 -5.97 -0.94
C SER A 199 27.89 -5.79 0.40
N ALA A 200 28.56 -6.06 1.53
CA ALA A 200 28.01 -5.76 2.86
C ALA A 200 27.98 -4.24 3.08
N ARG A 201 29.14 -3.58 2.94
CA ARG A 201 29.26 -2.11 3.06
C ARG A 201 28.41 -1.33 2.07
N ALA A 202 28.21 -1.86 0.86
CA ALA A 202 27.25 -1.34 -0.13
C ALA A 202 25.81 -1.40 0.36
N THR A 203 25.42 -2.52 0.98
CA THR A 203 24.08 -2.70 1.55
C THR A 203 23.83 -1.75 2.71
N GLU A 204 24.78 -1.63 3.64
CA GLU A 204 24.70 -0.75 4.82
C GLU A 204 24.59 0.73 4.40
N SER A 205 25.44 1.16 3.46
CA SER A 205 25.41 2.52 2.90
C SER A 205 24.11 2.81 2.15
N SER A 206 23.65 1.87 1.32
CA SER A 206 22.40 2.03 0.56
C SER A 206 21.16 2.04 1.48
N PHE A 207 21.17 1.25 2.56
CA PHE A 207 20.12 1.26 3.58
C PHE A 207 20.10 2.61 4.32
N LYS A 208 21.26 3.12 4.74
CA LYS A 208 21.37 4.43 5.41
C LYS A 208 20.82 5.56 4.53
N ASN A 209 21.13 5.55 3.23
CA ASN A 209 20.59 6.51 2.27
C ASN A 209 19.07 6.38 2.14
N HIS A 210 18.53 5.16 2.01
CA HIS A 210 17.09 4.92 1.98
C HIS A 210 16.36 5.45 3.24
N VAL A 211 16.94 5.29 4.44
CA VAL A 211 16.36 5.84 5.68
C VAL A 211 16.34 7.37 5.66
N ILE A 212 17.40 8.02 5.17
CA ILE A 212 17.49 9.49 5.03
C ILE A 212 16.48 10.01 3.99
N GLU A 213 16.27 9.29 2.89
CA GLU A 213 15.25 9.59 1.87
C GLU A 213 13.81 9.40 2.37
N ASN A 214 13.59 8.58 3.42
CA ASN A 214 12.27 8.15 3.87
C ASN A 214 12.04 8.34 5.40
N PRO A 215 12.20 9.55 5.97
CA PRO A 215 12.15 9.79 7.43
C PRO A 215 10.78 9.54 8.08
N ASN A 216 9.72 9.50 7.26
CA ASN A 216 8.34 9.22 7.70
C ASN A 216 8.02 7.71 7.74
N ALA A 217 8.91 6.84 7.25
CA ALA A 217 8.75 5.39 7.35
C ALA A 217 9.09 4.89 8.76
N SER A 218 8.54 3.73 9.13
CA SER A 218 8.79 3.09 10.42
C SER A 218 9.97 2.12 10.38
N LEU A 219 10.55 1.82 11.56
CA LEU A 219 11.58 0.79 11.73
C LEU A 219 11.16 -0.55 11.09
N THR A 220 9.89 -0.96 11.26
CA THR A 220 9.36 -2.19 10.63
C THR A 220 9.27 -2.09 9.11
N SER A 221 9.01 -0.90 8.56
CA SER A 221 9.02 -0.65 7.12
C SER A 221 10.43 -0.79 6.55
N HIS A 222 11.43 -0.19 7.19
CA HIS A 222 12.83 -0.30 6.74
C HIS A 222 13.37 -1.74 6.82
N VAL A 223 13.02 -2.51 7.87
CA VAL A 223 13.37 -3.94 7.96
C VAL A 223 12.73 -4.78 6.84
N ASN A 224 11.48 -4.47 6.47
CA ASN A 224 10.80 -5.10 5.33
C ASN A 224 11.42 -4.66 3.97
N TYR A 225 11.80 -3.38 3.84
CA TYR A 225 12.52 -2.87 2.67
C TYR A 225 13.85 -3.59 2.48
N LEU A 226 14.66 -3.74 3.54
CA LEU A 226 15.91 -4.52 3.50
C LEU A 226 15.64 -5.95 3.04
N SER A 227 14.67 -6.64 3.66
CA SER A 227 14.36 -8.05 3.35
C SER A 227 13.86 -8.28 1.92
N THR A 228 13.22 -7.28 1.31
CA THR A 228 12.74 -7.35 -0.08
C THR A 228 13.78 -6.88 -1.10
N MET A 229 14.52 -5.81 -0.81
CA MET A 229 15.46 -5.14 -1.72
C MET A 229 16.93 -5.49 -1.52
N LEU A 230 17.30 -6.40 -0.61
CA LEU A 230 18.70 -6.81 -0.35
C LEU A 230 19.49 -7.12 -1.64
N HIS A 231 18.85 -7.81 -2.59
CA HIS A 231 19.45 -8.11 -3.91
C HIS A 231 19.81 -6.87 -4.74
N THR A 232 19.11 -5.75 -4.57
CA THR A 232 19.41 -4.47 -5.23
C THR A 232 20.49 -3.72 -4.45
N LEU A 233 20.39 -3.72 -3.11
CA LEU A 233 21.30 -3.00 -2.20
C LEU A 233 22.72 -3.60 -2.23
N ALA A 234 22.84 -4.92 -2.27
CA ALA A 234 24.12 -5.64 -2.26
C ALA A 234 24.87 -5.66 -3.60
N ASN A 235 24.14 -5.48 -4.71
CA ASN A 235 24.69 -5.43 -6.06
C ASN A 235 24.95 -3.99 -6.55
N ARG A 236 24.63 -2.96 -5.73
CA ARG A 236 24.96 -1.57 -6.02
C ARG A 236 26.45 -1.35 -5.75
N LEU A 237 27.21 -0.99 -6.79
CA LEU A 237 28.60 -0.57 -6.63
C LEU A 237 28.69 0.66 -5.73
N VAL A 238 29.66 0.65 -4.81
CA VAL A 238 29.96 1.80 -3.95
C VAL A 238 30.71 2.83 -4.78
N GLU A 239 30.01 3.86 -5.25
CA GLU A 239 30.63 5.08 -5.76
C GLU A 239 31.23 5.86 -4.59
N SER A 240 32.47 5.53 -4.22
CA SER A 240 33.22 6.22 -3.17
C SER A 240 33.60 7.63 -3.62
N SER A 241 32.84 8.62 -3.18
CA SER A 241 33.00 10.03 -3.57
C SER A 241 34.14 10.73 -2.81
N GLU A 242 35.39 10.41 -3.14
CA GLU A 242 36.56 11.22 -2.73
C GLU A 242 37.37 11.66 -3.96
N SER A 243 37.37 12.98 -4.20
CA SER A 243 38.16 13.62 -5.24
C SER A 243 39.25 14.47 -4.58
N ASP A 244 40.46 13.92 -4.42
CA ASP A 244 41.66 14.74 -4.34
C ASP A 244 42.88 14.09 -5.02
N ARG A 245 43.30 14.71 -6.14
CA ARG A 245 44.65 14.78 -6.74
C ARG A 245 45.50 13.50 -6.94
N GLY A 246 45.99 13.30 -8.17
CA GLY A 246 47.25 12.56 -8.38
C GLY A 246 47.52 11.98 -9.77
N VAL A 247 47.69 12.79 -10.81
CA VAL A 247 48.05 12.32 -12.17
C VAL A 247 49.46 11.70 -12.22
N THR A 248 49.59 10.48 -12.77
CA THR A 248 50.67 9.96 -13.67
C THR A 248 50.32 8.50 -14.03
N LEU A 249 49.73 8.20 -15.20
CA LEU A 249 50.34 7.98 -16.53
C LEU A 249 51.21 6.71 -16.69
N LEU A 250 50.77 5.85 -17.63
CA LEU A 250 51.54 4.82 -18.38
C LEU A 250 51.97 3.57 -17.56
N SER A 251 52.01 2.35 -18.12
CA SER A 251 52.26 1.99 -19.53
C SER A 251 51.37 0.87 -20.09
N LEU A 252 51.28 0.82 -21.42
CA LEU A 252 50.91 -0.35 -22.22
C LEU A 252 52.18 -1.11 -22.67
N ASN A 253 52.00 -2.18 -23.46
CA ASN A 253 52.99 -3.13 -23.99
C ASN A 253 53.48 -4.19 -22.96
N ASP A 254 53.67 -5.47 -23.32
CA ASP A 254 53.53 -6.10 -24.64
C ASP A 254 53.00 -7.56 -24.63
N ASN A 255 52.72 -8.10 -25.81
CA ASN A 255 52.20 -9.45 -26.09
C ASN A 255 53.32 -10.54 -26.11
N PRO A 256 53.07 -11.77 -26.63
CA PRO A 256 52.24 -12.83 -26.06
C PRO A 256 52.99 -14.19 -25.97
N ASP A 257 52.40 -15.24 -25.37
CA ASP A 257 52.59 -16.61 -25.88
C ASP A 257 51.45 -17.55 -25.46
N ALA A 258 51.30 -18.68 -26.15
CA ALA A 258 50.22 -19.65 -25.98
C ALA A 258 50.72 -21.02 -25.50
N LYS A 259 49.88 -21.72 -24.72
CA LYS A 259 49.84 -23.19 -24.68
C LYS A 259 48.53 -23.71 -24.12
N GLU A 260 47.86 -24.52 -24.93
CA GLU A 260 46.86 -25.48 -24.45
C GLU A 260 47.55 -26.56 -23.61
N ILE A 261 46.91 -27.01 -22.53
CA ILE A 261 47.10 -28.38 -22.03
C ILE A 261 45.72 -28.97 -21.75
N VAL A 262 45.40 -30.05 -22.47
CA VAL A 262 44.19 -30.86 -22.30
C VAL A 262 44.38 -31.84 -21.14
N VAL A 263 43.33 -32.05 -20.33
CA VAL A 263 43.20 -33.26 -19.51
C VAL A 263 41.78 -33.81 -19.67
N SER A 264 41.68 -35.07 -20.12
CA SER A 264 40.41 -35.78 -20.33
C SER A 264 40.13 -36.77 -19.19
N SER A 265 38.86 -37.17 -19.07
CA SER A 265 38.35 -38.14 -18.10
C SER A 265 38.99 -39.52 -18.18
N ALA A 266 39.09 -40.23 -17.04
CA ALA A 266 38.26 -41.42 -16.73
C ALA A 266 38.90 -42.34 -15.66
N THR A 267 38.08 -42.96 -14.81
CA THR A 267 37.97 -44.43 -14.60
C THR A 267 36.99 -44.74 -13.43
N THR A 268 36.20 -45.80 -13.55
CA THR A 268 35.17 -46.26 -12.61
C THR A 268 35.60 -47.50 -11.78
N PRO A 269 34.88 -47.90 -10.70
CA PRO A 269 35.41 -48.78 -9.65
C PRO A 269 34.95 -50.26 -9.69
N ARG A 270 35.72 -51.15 -9.02
CA ARG A 270 35.29 -52.43 -8.40
C ARG A 270 36.45 -53.00 -7.54
N LEU A 271 36.35 -53.55 -6.31
CA LEU A 271 35.39 -53.48 -5.17
C LEU A 271 36.26 -53.81 -3.88
N GLU A 272 36.06 -54.64 -2.84
CA GLU A 272 35.04 -55.57 -2.35
C GLU A 272 35.37 -56.03 -0.90
N SER A 273 34.50 -55.84 0.13
CA SER A 273 34.42 -56.71 1.34
C SER A 273 33.25 -56.36 2.29
N GLN A 274 32.41 -57.36 2.56
CA GLN A 274 31.41 -57.45 3.65
C GLN A 274 31.85 -58.64 4.56
N PRO A 275 31.09 -59.22 5.53
CA PRO A 275 29.68 -59.05 5.95
C PRO A 275 29.60 -58.52 7.41
N LYS A 276 28.55 -58.64 8.25
CA LYS A 276 27.28 -59.41 8.41
C LYS A 276 26.37 -58.51 9.31
N GLU A 277 25.06 -58.58 9.45
CA GLU A 277 23.91 -59.38 8.92
C GLU A 277 22.68 -58.38 8.92
N THR A 278 21.36 -58.62 8.82
CA THR A 278 20.42 -59.77 8.90
C THR A 278 19.18 -59.46 8.04
N GLU A 279 18.47 -60.49 7.55
CA GLU A 279 17.28 -60.35 6.70
C GLU A 279 15.96 -60.66 7.44
N VAL A 280 14.86 -59.97 7.07
CA VAL A 280 13.56 -60.59 6.71
C VAL A 280 12.91 -59.71 5.63
N SER A 281 12.33 -60.31 4.59
CA SER A 281 11.52 -59.63 3.57
C SER A 281 10.20 -60.37 3.35
N THR A 282 9.06 -59.66 3.33
CA THR A 282 7.81 -60.14 2.69
C THR A 282 6.93 -58.99 2.19
N GLU A 283 6.89 -58.88 0.86
CA GLU A 283 5.70 -58.71 0.01
C GLU A 283 4.79 -57.46 0.10
N LEU A 284 4.23 -57.14 -1.08
CA LEU A 284 3.32 -56.03 -1.34
C LEU A 284 1.86 -56.44 -1.10
N ALA A 285 1.11 -55.64 -0.35
CA ALA A 285 -0.35 -55.72 -0.31
C ALA A 285 -0.97 -54.31 -0.24
N ASP A 286 -1.81 -53.99 -1.22
CA ASP A 286 -2.52 -52.71 -1.31
C ASP A 286 -3.54 -52.56 -0.16
N ARG A 287 -3.45 -51.46 0.59
CA ARG A 287 -4.38 -51.11 1.69
C ARG A 287 -4.52 -49.59 1.85
N PRO A 288 -5.74 -49.03 1.77
CA PRO A 288 -5.98 -47.60 1.92
C PRO A 288 -5.79 -47.15 3.38
N HIS A 289 -4.99 -46.11 3.59
CA HIS A 289 -4.76 -45.48 4.90
C HIS A 289 -5.93 -44.56 5.29
N ILE A 290 -7.10 -45.14 5.57
CA ILE A 290 -8.26 -44.42 6.12
C ILE A 290 -8.52 -44.92 7.54
N GLN A 291 -8.03 -44.17 8.53
CA GLN A 291 -8.43 -44.35 9.92
C GLN A 291 -9.75 -43.60 10.18
N VAL A 292 -10.86 -44.33 10.18
CA VAL A 292 -12.15 -43.79 10.61
C VAL A 292 -12.15 -43.66 12.13
N ILE A 293 -11.97 -42.44 12.63
CA ILE A 293 -12.14 -42.15 14.07
C ILE A 293 -13.65 -42.23 14.38
N PRO A 294 -14.10 -43.08 15.32
CA PRO A 294 -15.50 -43.13 15.71
C PRO A 294 -15.92 -41.81 16.36
N ARG A 295 -17.09 -41.30 15.97
CA ARG A 295 -17.65 -40.06 16.51
C ARG A 295 -17.86 -40.19 18.04
N PRO A 296 -17.42 -39.21 18.85
CA PRO A 296 -17.59 -39.28 20.31
C PRO A 296 -19.05 -39.43 20.75
N PRO A 297 -19.34 -40.13 21.87
CA PRO A 297 -20.71 -40.36 22.35
C PRO A 297 -21.52 -39.07 22.57
N GLU A 298 -20.83 -37.98 22.94
CA GLU A 298 -21.40 -36.65 23.22
C GLU A 298 -22.02 -35.96 21.98
N TRP A 299 -21.79 -36.49 20.77
CA TRP A 299 -22.48 -36.04 19.54
C TRP A 299 -23.74 -36.88 19.20
N MET A 300 -24.20 -37.74 20.11
CA MET A 300 -25.55 -38.30 20.06
C MET A 300 -26.50 -37.41 20.87
N SER A 301 -27.16 -36.47 20.19
CA SER A 301 -28.28 -35.72 20.77
C SER A 301 -29.33 -36.69 21.35
N PRO A 302 -29.92 -36.41 22.53
CA PRO A 302 -30.90 -37.29 23.15
C PRO A 302 -32.09 -37.58 22.21
N LYS A 303 -32.50 -38.86 22.15
CA LYS A 303 -33.69 -39.29 21.41
C LYS A 303 -34.95 -39.12 22.25
N GLU A 304 -35.56 -37.94 22.18
CA GLU A 304 -36.98 -37.71 22.40
C GLU A 304 -37.44 -36.74 21.30
N GLY A 305 -38.52 -36.98 20.54
CA GLY A 305 -39.37 -38.17 20.46
C GLY A 305 -40.64 -37.80 19.67
N ASN A 306 -40.76 -38.27 18.42
CA ASN A 306 -41.72 -37.78 17.42
C ASN A 306 -41.58 -36.26 17.12
N GLU A 307 -42.13 -35.68 16.05
CA GLU A 307 -42.39 -36.12 14.67
C GLU A 307 -42.56 -34.85 13.78
N SER A 308 -42.79 -34.87 12.46
CA SER A 308 -43.10 -35.95 11.49
C SER A 308 -42.50 -35.62 10.12
N TYR A 309 -43.03 -36.21 9.03
CA TYR A 309 -42.75 -35.77 7.66
C TYR A 309 -43.95 -35.00 7.08
N SER A 310 -43.72 -33.86 6.45
CA SER A 310 -44.63 -33.20 5.49
C SER A 310 -43.79 -32.39 4.50
N ASP A 311 -44.35 -32.06 3.34
CA ASP A 311 -43.65 -31.67 2.10
C ASP A 311 -44.00 -30.23 1.65
N GLU A 312 -45.25 -29.81 1.83
CA GLU A 312 -45.92 -29.10 0.74
C GLU A 312 -46.35 -27.63 0.98
N SER A 313 -45.85 -26.73 0.09
CA SER A 313 -46.47 -25.44 -0.31
C SER A 313 -46.57 -24.32 0.76
N ASP A 314 -46.94 -23.06 0.46
CA ASP A 314 -47.44 -22.45 -0.78
C ASP A 314 -46.98 -20.97 -0.95
N TYR A 315 -47.30 -20.35 -2.10
CA TYR A 315 -47.14 -18.91 -2.36
C TYR A 315 -48.27 -18.09 -1.71
N SER A 316 -47.94 -16.89 -1.20
CA SER A 316 -48.91 -15.81 -1.06
C SER A 316 -48.25 -14.44 -1.28
N ASP A 317 -48.65 -13.77 -2.36
CA ASP A 317 -48.41 -12.35 -2.62
C ASP A 317 -49.31 -11.49 -1.71
N ALA A 318 -48.84 -10.33 -1.23
CA ALA A 318 -49.59 -9.46 -0.32
C ALA A 318 -49.01 -8.03 -0.18
N GLU A 319 -49.73 -7.07 -0.77
CA GLU A 319 -49.94 -5.68 -0.37
C GLU A 319 -48.74 -4.72 -0.15
N GLU A 320 -48.52 -3.88 -1.17
CA GLU A 320 -48.56 -2.43 -1.06
C GLU A 320 -48.94 -1.82 0.32
N SER A 321 -48.05 -1.00 0.89
CA SER A 321 -48.46 0.09 1.79
C SER A 321 -47.54 1.31 1.64
N ALA A 322 -48.02 2.33 0.92
CA ALA A 322 -47.36 3.63 0.88
C ALA A 322 -47.77 4.43 2.13
N ALA A 323 -46.81 4.75 2.98
CA ALA A 323 -46.98 5.64 4.13
C ALA A 323 -46.08 6.87 3.96
N ASP A 324 -46.64 7.91 3.36
CA ASP A 324 -46.03 9.25 3.32
C ASP A 324 -46.17 9.88 4.72
N SER A 325 -45.09 10.41 5.29
CA SER A 325 -45.08 10.94 6.67
C SER A 325 -43.90 11.89 6.89
N ASP A 326 -44.14 13.18 6.63
CA ASP A 326 -43.28 14.25 7.11
C ASP A 326 -43.35 14.33 8.65
N ASP A 327 -42.20 14.25 9.33
CA ASP A 327 -42.06 14.61 10.76
C ASP A 327 -40.69 15.27 11.01
N ASP A 328 -40.70 16.53 11.41
CA ASP A 328 -39.50 17.36 11.66
C ASP A 328 -38.89 17.03 13.04
N GLY A 329 -38.18 15.90 13.14
CA GLY A 329 -37.55 15.41 14.37
C GLY A 329 -36.02 15.57 14.42
N ASP A 330 -35.51 16.43 15.31
CA ASP A 330 -34.07 16.48 15.64
C ASP A 330 -33.60 15.18 16.32
N GLY A 331 -32.61 14.51 15.73
CA GLY A 331 -32.13 13.21 16.19
C GLY A 331 -30.83 12.76 15.52
N GLY A 332 -29.75 12.73 16.29
CA GLY A 332 -28.40 12.35 15.82
C GLY A 332 -28.24 10.86 15.50
N GLY A 333 -28.79 10.40 14.37
CA GLY A 333 -28.62 9.03 13.86
C GLY A 333 -27.29 8.81 13.14
N VAL A 334 -26.59 7.72 13.46
CA VAL A 334 -25.40 7.29 12.69
C VAL A 334 -25.85 6.74 11.34
N ASN A 335 -25.32 7.30 10.25
CA ASN A 335 -25.55 6.79 8.89
C ASN A 335 -24.91 5.40 8.73
N ILE A 336 -25.73 4.35 8.83
CA ILE A 336 -25.38 3.01 8.38
C ILE A 336 -25.36 3.04 6.85
N PRO A 337 -24.29 2.61 6.16
CA PRO A 337 -24.31 2.49 4.70
C PRO A 337 -25.43 1.57 4.25
N SER A 338 -26.30 2.04 3.35
CA SER A 338 -27.44 1.26 2.86
C SER A 338 -26.96 -0.08 2.30
N VAL A 339 -27.57 -1.18 2.74
CA VAL A 339 -27.21 -2.53 2.33
C VAL A 339 -27.47 -2.66 0.82
N PRO A 340 -26.46 -3.02 0.00
CA PRO A 340 -26.68 -3.25 -1.42
C PRO A 340 -27.78 -4.30 -1.63
N PRO A 341 -28.67 -4.13 -2.62
CA PRO A 341 -29.75 -5.09 -2.86
C PRO A 341 -29.19 -6.49 -3.07
N LEU A 342 -29.84 -7.51 -2.49
CA LEU A 342 -29.40 -8.90 -2.66
C LEU A 342 -29.38 -9.23 -4.17
N PRO A 343 -28.23 -9.67 -4.72
CA PRO A 343 -28.15 -10.02 -6.14
C PRO A 343 -28.99 -11.28 -6.40
N ALA A 344 -29.76 -11.28 -7.48
CA ALA A 344 -30.62 -12.39 -7.89
C ALA A 344 -29.86 -13.58 -8.52
N GLY A 345 -28.67 -13.89 -7.99
CA GLY A 345 -27.75 -14.92 -8.48
C GLY A 345 -27.38 -15.95 -7.42
N ARG A 346 -26.66 -17.00 -7.82
CA ARG A 346 -26.17 -18.03 -6.88
C ARG A 346 -24.87 -17.55 -6.23
N ASP A 347 -24.98 -16.99 -5.02
CA ASP A 347 -23.83 -16.60 -4.21
C ASP A 347 -23.03 -17.83 -3.72
N VAL A 348 -21.83 -18.02 -4.28
CA VAL A 348 -20.90 -19.09 -3.88
C VAL A 348 -19.74 -18.50 -3.08
N ALA A 349 -19.64 -18.86 -1.79
CA ALA A 349 -18.58 -18.38 -0.91
C ALA A 349 -17.20 -18.94 -1.28
N LEU A 350 -16.23 -18.06 -1.51
CA LEU A 350 -14.83 -18.41 -1.76
C LEU A 350 -14.05 -18.39 -0.44
N SER A 351 -13.49 -19.53 -0.03
CA SER A 351 -12.74 -19.66 1.22
C SER A 351 -11.48 -20.52 1.08
N PHE A 352 -10.50 -20.25 1.92
CA PHE A 352 -9.18 -20.89 1.91
C PHE A 352 -8.94 -21.62 3.25
N PRO A 353 -9.61 -22.76 3.50
CA PRO A 353 -9.70 -23.38 4.82
C PRO A 353 -8.33 -23.69 5.46
N SER A 354 -7.33 -24.07 4.66
CA SER A 354 -5.99 -24.45 5.11
C SER A 354 -4.97 -23.29 5.11
N MET A 355 -5.41 -22.03 5.01
CA MET A 355 -4.51 -20.88 4.92
C MET A 355 -4.14 -20.33 6.32
N GLU A 356 -2.86 -20.36 6.66
CA GLU A 356 -2.33 -19.71 7.86
C GLU A 356 -1.77 -18.31 7.56
N LEU A 357 -2.30 -17.28 8.23
CA LEU A 357 -1.79 -15.91 8.15
C LEU A 357 -0.76 -15.65 9.26
N ARG A 358 0.53 -15.80 8.93
CA ARG A 358 1.64 -15.58 9.86
C ARG A 358 2.25 -14.19 9.68
N GLY A 359 2.10 -13.32 10.68
CA GLY A 359 2.58 -11.93 10.62
C GLY A 359 1.77 -11.00 9.70
N ILE A 360 0.64 -11.49 9.18
CA ILE A 360 -0.29 -10.78 8.31
C ILE A 360 -1.58 -10.55 9.09
N GLU A 361 -1.98 -9.29 9.25
CA GLU A 361 -3.17 -8.87 10.00
C GLU A 361 -4.43 -8.95 9.15
N LEU A 362 -4.34 -8.48 7.90
CA LEU A 362 -5.39 -8.52 6.88
C LEU A 362 -4.77 -8.94 5.53
N LEU A 363 -5.49 -9.75 4.75
CA LEU A 363 -5.14 -10.14 3.39
C LEU A 363 -6.35 -9.91 2.46
N GLU A 364 -6.11 -9.27 1.31
CA GLU A 364 -7.12 -9.01 0.28
C GLU A 364 -6.79 -9.70 -1.05
N LEU A 365 -7.83 -10.07 -1.82
CA LEU A 365 -7.68 -10.39 -3.23
C LEU A 365 -7.84 -9.12 -4.07
N LYS A 366 -6.84 -8.78 -4.90
CA LYS A 366 -6.94 -7.69 -5.91
C LYS A 366 -7.36 -8.18 -7.31
N ALA A 367 -7.13 -9.45 -7.62
CA ALA A 367 -7.58 -10.08 -8.86
C ALA A 367 -7.76 -11.59 -8.69
N LEU A 368 -8.64 -12.18 -9.49
CA LEU A 368 -8.97 -13.60 -9.47
C LEU A 368 -9.13 -14.18 -10.89
N HIS A 369 -8.81 -15.46 -11.03
CA HIS A 369 -8.87 -16.23 -12.28
C HIS A 369 -9.58 -17.57 -11.96
N LEU A 370 -10.60 -17.94 -12.74
CA LEU A 370 -11.41 -19.14 -12.50
C LEU A 370 -11.69 -19.90 -13.80
N THR A 371 -11.75 -21.23 -13.70
CA THR A 371 -12.45 -22.06 -14.69
C THR A 371 -13.89 -22.28 -14.22
N LEU A 372 -14.85 -21.88 -15.07
CA LEU A 372 -16.27 -22.12 -14.87
C LEU A 372 -16.76 -23.27 -15.77
N LYS A 373 -17.88 -23.87 -15.37
CA LYS A 373 -18.60 -24.91 -16.11
C LYS A 373 -19.97 -24.40 -16.53
N CYS A 374 -20.24 -24.41 -17.84
CA CYS A 374 -21.54 -24.02 -18.40
C CYS A 374 -22.66 -24.92 -17.85
N GLU A 375 -23.73 -24.33 -17.33
CA GLU A 375 -24.85 -25.11 -16.79
C GLU A 375 -25.57 -25.93 -17.85
N ARG A 376 -25.69 -25.41 -19.09
CA ARG A 376 -26.42 -26.05 -20.19
C ARG A 376 -25.68 -27.21 -20.85
N CYS A 377 -24.44 -27.01 -21.29
CA CYS A 377 -23.67 -28.00 -22.06
C CYS A 377 -22.50 -28.64 -21.29
N LYS A 378 -22.30 -28.25 -20.02
CA LYS A 378 -21.23 -28.74 -19.11
C LYS A 378 -19.79 -28.50 -19.60
N ASP A 379 -19.61 -27.67 -20.63
CA ASP A 379 -18.31 -27.23 -21.15
C ASP A 379 -17.57 -26.30 -20.18
N LEU A 380 -16.24 -26.25 -20.29
CA LEU A 380 -15.39 -25.42 -19.44
C LEU A 380 -15.03 -24.08 -20.11
N LEU A 381 -14.98 -23.01 -19.32
CA LEU A 381 -14.66 -21.64 -19.74
C LEU A 381 -13.75 -20.97 -18.71
N ASP A 382 -12.53 -20.63 -19.11
CA ASP A 382 -11.58 -19.88 -18.29
C ASP A 382 -11.88 -18.37 -18.33
N MET A 383 -12.32 -17.78 -17.22
CA MET A 383 -12.34 -16.32 -17.04
C MET A 383 -11.13 -15.86 -16.22
N LYS A 384 -10.26 -15.06 -16.86
CA LYS A 384 -8.96 -14.61 -16.33
C LYS A 384 -8.94 -13.10 -16.09
N ASN A 385 -8.12 -12.64 -15.15
CA ASN A 385 -7.93 -11.22 -14.81
C ASN A 385 -9.25 -10.51 -14.42
N ILE A 386 -10.02 -11.13 -13.52
CA ILE A 386 -11.17 -10.48 -12.88
C ILE A 386 -10.62 -9.56 -11.79
N LYS A 387 -10.52 -8.27 -12.12
CA LYS A 387 -10.01 -7.23 -11.22
C LYS A 387 -11.05 -6.91 -10.16
N ILE A 388 -10.59 -6.56 -8.97
CA ILE A 388 -11.42 -6.19 -7.83
C ILE A 388 -11.12 -4.72 -7.50
N GLY A 389 -12.17 -3.91 -7.38
CA GLY A 389 -12.09 -2.51 -7.02
C GLY A 389 -11.82 -2.28 -5.55
N ASP A 390 -11.53 -1.03 -5.21
CA ASP A 390 -11.30 -0.62 -3.82
C ASP A 390 -12.61 -0.59 -3.01
N ASP A 391 -13.74 -0.46 -3.69
CA ASP A 391 -15.11 -0.75 -3.21
C ASP A 391 -15.33 -2.23 -2.83
N GLY A 392 -14.47 -3.14 -3.30
CA GLY A 392 -14.55 -4.57 -3.06
C GLY A 392 -15.39 -5.34 -4.08
N ILE A 393 -15.91 -4.70 -5.12
CA ILE A 393 -16.70 -5.35 -6.16
C ILE A 393 -15.77 -5.63 -7.36
N SER A 394 -16.04 -6.67 -8.16
CA SER A 394 -15.33 -6.87 -9.42
C SER A 394 -15.52 -5.69 -10.39
N ILE A 395 -14.54 -5.44 -11.26
CA ILE A 395 -14.63 -4.44 -12.32
C ILE A 395 -14.51 -5.16 -13.68
N PRO A 396 -15.59 -5.25 -14.49
CA PRO A 396 -16.96 -4.76 -14.22
C PRO A 396 -17.68 -5.55 -13.10
N PRO A 397 -18.75 -4.99 -12.48
CA PRO A 397 -19.48 -5.62 -11.37
C PRO A 397 -19.97 -7.04 -11.66
N LYS A 398 -20.38 -7.28 -12.91
CA LYS A 398 -20.72 -8.60 -13.43
C LYS A 398 -20.12 -8.75 -14.82
N ARG A 399 -19.15 -9.64 -14.98
CA ARG A 399 -18.52 -9.96 -16.28
C ARG A 399 -19.38 -11.00 -16.97
N VAL A 400 -19.73 -10.77 -18.24
CA VAL A 400 -20.58 -11.66 -19.04
C VAL A 400 -19.81 -12.16 -20.26
N GLU A 401 -19.82 -13.46 -20.49
CA GLU A 401 -19.26 -14.12 -21.67
C GLU A 401 -20.25 -15.15 -22.23
N SER A 402 -20.06 -15.60 -23.47
CA SER A 402 -20.94 -16.59 -24.12
C SER A 402 -20.24 -17.96 -24.25
N CYS A 403 -20.98 -19.03 -23.96
CA CYS A 403 -20.46 -20.39 -24.02
C CYS A 403 -20.24 -20.84 -25.47
N LYS A 404 -18.98 -21.09 -25.84
CA LYS A 404 -18.54 -21.43 -27.20
C LYS A 404 -19.24 -22.64 -27.84
N LYS A 405 -19.74 -23.61 -27.05
CA LYS A 405 -20.45 -24.80 -27.56
C LYS A 405 -21.97 -24.65 -27.70
N CYS A 406 -22.61 -23.70 -27.02
CA CYS A 406 -24.09 -23.65 -26.98
C CYS A 406 -24.71 -22.23 -26.96
N GLY A 407 -23.89 -21.17 -27.06
CA GLY A 407 -24.35 -19.78 -27.08
C GLY A 407 -24.90 -19.26 -25.75
N ASN A 408 -25.02 -20.09 -24.71
CA ASN A 408 -25.57 -19.69 -23.42
C ASN A 408 -24.70 -18.60 -22.79
N TYR A 409 -25.33 -17.50 -22.34
CA TYR A 409 -24.63 -16.50 -21.55
C TYR A 409 -24.21 -17.09 -20.19
N ILE A 410 -23.05 -16.66 -19.73
CA ILE A 410 -22.41 -17.04 -18.48
C ILE A 410 -21.98 -15.74 -17.83
N SER A 411 -22.37 -15.52 -16.59
CA SER A 411 -22.02 -14.30 -15.86
C SER A 411 -21.33 -14.61 -14.54
N LEU A 412 -20.42 -13.71 -14.15
CA LEU A 412 -19.60 -13.81 -12.95
C LEU A 412 -19.31 -12.41 -12.38
N GLY A 413 -19.83 -12.15 -11.19
CA GLY A 413 -19.40 -11.05 -10.31
C GLY A 413 -18.64 -11.58 -9.10
N PHE A 414 -17.84 -10.74 -8.45
CA PHE A 414 -17.20 -11.06 -7.17
C PHE A 414 -17.38 -9.92 -6.17
N ARG A 415 -17.69 -10.27 -4.92
CA ARG A 415 -17.76 -9.35 -3.78
C ARG A 415 -16.73 -9.79 -2.73
N ARG A 416 -15.70 -8.96 -2.52
CA ARG A 416 -14.55 -9.22 -1.65
C ARG A 416 -14.90 -9.10 -0.17
N GLU A 417 -14.39 -10.03 0.62
CA GLU A 417 -14.19 -9.90 2.06
C GLU A 417 -12.69 -9.78 2.37
N LEU A 418 -12.34 -9.27 3.55
CA LEU A 418 -10.94 -9.24 4.02
C LEU A 418 -10.66 -10.48 4.87
N MET A 419 -9.63 -11.23 4.52
CA MET A 419 -9.20 -12.40 5.29
C MET A 419 -8.31 -11.97 6.46
N HIS A 420 -8.51 -12.58 7.62
CA HIS A 420 -7.76 -12.36 8.86
C HIS A 420 -7.62 -13.69 9.61
N PRO A 421 -6.80 -13.80 10.69
CA PRO A 421 -6.55 -15.07 11.37
C PRO A 421 -7.78 -15.81 11.93
N SER A 422 -8.96 -15.18 11.95
CA SER A 422 -10.26 -15.76 12.34
C SER A 422 -11.33 -15.73 11.23
N SER A 423 -11.01 -15.28 10.01
CA SER A 423 -11.84 -15.49 8.80
C SER A 423 -10.96 -15.77 7.58
N ASN A 424 -11.12 -16.97 7.04
CA ASN A 424 -10.45 -17.44 5.81
C ASN A 424 -11.35 -17.33 4.57
N ARG A 425 -12.45 -16.57 4.65
CA ARG A 425 -13.34 -16.27 3.52
C ARG A 425 -12.82 -15.03 2.79
N ALA A 426 -12.67 -15.14 1.47
CA ALA A 426 -12.16 -14.08 0.61
C ALA A 426 -13.28 -13.27 -0.07
N GLY A 427 -14.51 -13.77 -0.05
CA GLY A 427 -15.67 -13.14 -0.68
C GLY A 427 -16.72 -14.13 -1.19
N TYR A 428 -17.63 -13.64 -2.02
CA TYR A 428 -18.66 -14.42 -2.73
C TYR A 428 -18.55 -14.21 -4.23
N LEU A 429 -18.82 -15.28 -4.98
CA LEU A 429 -18.98 -15.28 -6.44
C LEU A 429 -20.48 -15.23 -6.76
N ASP A 430 -20.92 -14.21 -7.48
CA ASP A 430 -22.27 -14.11 -8.05
C ASP A 430 -22.25 -14.78 -9.43
N LEU A 431 -22.92 -15.92 -9.57
CA LEU A 431 -22.89 -16.77 -10.77
C LEU A 431 -24.28 -16.94 -11.40
N GLU A 432 -24.39 -16.80 -12.73
CA GLU A 432 -25.57 -17.20 -13.52
C GLU A 432 -25.17 -18.05 -14.73
N GLY A 433 -25.98 -19.05 -15.08
CA GLY A 433 -25.77 -19.95 -16.23
C GLY A 433 -24.53 -20.85 -16.13
N CYS A 434 -23.88 -20.89 -14.97
CA CYS A 434 -22.59 -21.54 -14.76
C CYS A 434 -22.35 -21.96 -13.30
N HIS A 435 -21.27 -22.71 -13.08
CA HIS A 435 -20.75 -23.08 -11.77
C HIS A 435 -19.22 -22.90 -11.76
N ALA A 436 -18.63 -22.43 -10.66
CA ALA A 436 -17.18 -22.43 -10.50
C ALA A 436 -16.64 -23.86 -10.31
N VAL A 437 -15.46 -24.14 -10.85
CA VAL A 437 -14.80 -25.46 -10.75
C VAL A 437 -13.43 -25.35 -10.09
N GLU A 438 -12.58 -24.44 -10.57
CA GLU A 438 -11.17 -24.39 -10.21
C GLU A 438 -10.62 -22.95 -10.19
N LEU A 439 -9.73 -22.68 -9.22
CA LEU A 439 -8.93 -21.46 -9.15
C LEU A 439 -7.70 -21.62 -10.05
N LEU A 440 -7.58 -20.77 -11.07
CA LEU A 440 -6.46 -20.81 -11.99
C LEU A 440 -5.25 -20.05 -11.41
N PRO A 441 -4.02 -20.57 -11.58
CA PRO A 441 -2.82 -19.76 -11.39
C PRO A 441 -2.77 -18.61 -12.41
N ARG A 442 -1.96 -17.59 -12.08
CA ARG A 442 -1.86 -16.32 -12.81
C ARG A 442 -1.18 -16.45 -14.17
#